data_AF-A0A0B7IEQ4-F1
#
_entry.id   AF-A0A0B7IEQ4-F1
#
_cell.length_a   1.000
_cell.length_b   1.000
_cell.length_c   1.000
_cell.angle_alpha   90.00
_cell.angle_beta   90.00
_cell.angle_gamma   90.00
#
_symmetry.space_group_name_H-M   'P 1'
#
loop_
_entity.id
_entity.type
_entity.pdbx_description
1 polymer ?
#
loop_
_entity_poly.entity_id
_entity_poly.type
_entity_poly.pdbx_seq_one_letter_code
_entity_poly.pdbx_strand_id
1 'polypeptide(L)'
;MVKATELLEKEIPFVIFKNPNSMQIQLIHQEDNQLFYFNDSFSVEGFVLAPFDKEKPTIFLPAEYAFEAQIESIDVPTATNENLPNDEEETFRYKKMVEQTIETIQNGVIEKVVLSREISILQEGNPLSSFERMIQKYADAFCYLFFHPEVGTWLAATPEILLKIKGNQITTMALAGTQPYVEQKDIIWKEKEKQEQQIVTDVNCR
;
A
#
# COMPACT_ATOMS: atom_id res chain seq x y z
N MET A 1 -0.18 -3.91 19.82
CA MET A 1 1.26 -3.98 19.50
C MET A 1 1.96 -5.16 20.15
N VAL A 2 1.86 -5.36 21.48
CA VAL A 2 2.48 -6.50 22.20
C VAL A 2 2.31 -7.85 21.48
N LYS A 3 1.08 -8.23 21.13
CA LYS A 3 0.81 -9.50 20.42
C LYS A 3 1.52 -9.59 19.06
N ALA A 4 1.56 -8.50 18.30
CA ALA A 4 2.25 -8.49 17.00
C ALA A 4 3.77 -8.61 17.16
N THR A 5 4.35 -8.06 18.24
CA THR A 5 5.75 -8.28 18.61
C THR A 5 6.03 -9.75 18.89
N GLU A 6 5.21 -10.40 19.71
CA GLU A 6 5.35 -11.83 20.02
C GLU A 6 5.24 -12.72 18.77
N LEU A 7 4.32 -12.39 17.86
CA LEU A 7 4.14 -13.13 16.60
C LEU A 7 5.36 -12.98 15.69
N LEU A 8 5.90 -11.77 15.58
CA LEU A 8 7.11 -11.49 14.79
C LEU A 8 8.33 -12.24 15.35
N GLU A 9 8.52 -12.25 16.67
CA GLU A 9 9.63 -12.98 17.33
C GLU A 9 9.52 -14.50 17.18
N LYS A 10 8.29 -15.02 17.06
CA LYS A 10 8.01 -16.45 16.89
C LYS A 10 7.89 -16.87 15.42
N GLU A 11 8.11 -15.94 14.48
CA GLU A 11 7.94 -16.16 13.04
C GLU A 11 6.53 -16.67 12.65
N ILE A 12 5.50 -16.26 13.39
CA ILE A 12 4.10 -16.62 13.10
C ILE A 12 3.52 -15.58 12.12
N PRO A 13 2.95 -15.99 10.98
CA PRO A 13 2.33 -15.09 10.03
C PRO A 13 1.21 -14.25 10.64
N PHE A 14 1.22 -12.96 10.32
CA PHE A 14 0.16 -12.05 10.74
C PHE A 14 -0.01 -10.90 9.77
N VAL A 15 -1.17 -10.25 9.85
CA VAL A 15 -1.34 -8.89 9.37
C VAL A 15 -2.05 -8.05 10.40
N ILE A 16 -1.46 -6.89 10.69
CA ILE A 16 -2.07 -5.84 11.50
C ILE A 16 -2.42 -4.67 10.60
N PHE A 17 -3.63 -4.15 10.70
CA PHE A 17 -4.11 -3.12 9.79
C PHE A 17 -5.10 -2.14 10.44
N LYS A 18 -5.24 -0.97 9.80
CA LYS A 18 -6.15 0.11 10.17
C LYS A 18 -6.92 0.56 8.94
N ASN A 19 -8.24 0.62 9.05
CA ASN A 19 -9.10 1.19 8.02
C ASN A 19 -8.98 2.73 7.97
N PRO A 20 -9.23 3.36 6.79
CA PRO A 20 -9.30 4.82 6.66
C PRO A 20 -10.19 5.47 7.73
N ASN A 21 -9.69 6.54 8.36
CA ASN A 21 -10.39 7.31 9.39
C ASN A 21 -10.83 6.51 10.64
N SER A 22 -10.31 5.29 10.81
CA SER A 22 -10.59 4.46 11.97
C SER A 22 -9.65 4.77 13.13
N MET A 23 -10.18 4.72 14.35
CA MET A 23 -9.41 4.69 15.61
C MET A 23 -9.18 3.26 16.11
N GLN A 24 -9.46 2.26 15.28
CA GLN A 24 -9.30 0.84 15.59
C GLN A 24 -8.24 0.20 14.70
N ILE A 25 -7.42 -0.66 15.32
CA ILE A 25 -6.54 -1.59 14.64
C ILE A 25 -7.11 -3.01 14.74
N GLN A 26 -6.94 -3.76 13.67
CA GLN A 26 -7.30 -5.17 13.57
C GLN A 26 -6.01 -5.97 13.37
N LEU A 27 -5.88 -7.09 14.06
CA LEU A 27 -4.77 -8.04 13.91
C LEU A 27 -5.37 -9.41 13.60
N ILE A 28 -4.96 -10.00 12.49
CA ILE A 28 -5.23 -11.40 12.20
C ILE A 28 -3.92 -12.18 12.14
N HIS A 29 -3.94 -13.44 12.57
CA HIS A 29 -2.77 -14.31 12.52
C HIS A 29 -3.16 -15.78 12.37
N GLN A 30 -2.19 -16.58 11.94
CA GLN A 30 -2.28 -18.04 11.83
C GLN A 30 -1.83 -18.73 13.12
N GLU A 31 -2.13 -20.02 13.27
CA GLU A 31 -1.54 -20.87 14.32
C GLU A 31 -0.08 -21.22 14.01
N ASP A 32 0.23 -21.53 12.75
CA ASP A 32 1.54 -21.96 12.27
C ASP A 32 2.06 -21.08 11.12
N ASN A 33 3.23 -21.42 10.59
CA ASN A 33 3.89 -20.70 9.51
C ASN A 33 3.59 -21.27 8.10
N GLN A 34 2.53 -22.07 7.96
CA GLN A 34 2.16 -22.62 6.65
C GLN A 34 1.80 -21.50 5.67
N LEU A 35 2.38 -21.56 4.47
CA LEU A 35 2.04 -20.66 3.38
C LEU A 35 0.76 -21.11 2.69
N PHE A 36 -0.26 -20.27 2.68
CA PHE A 36 -1.51 -20.50 1.96
C PHE A 36 -1.62 -19.66 0.69
N TYR A 37 -2.33 -20.21 -0.29
CA TYR A 37 -2.63 -19.54 -1.55
C TYR A 37 -4.13 -19.32 -1.71
N PHE A 38 -4.50 -18.18 -2.26
CA PHE A 38 -5.88 -17.85 -2.53
C PHE A 38 -6.43 -18.73 -3.66
N ASN A 39 -7.66 -19.24 -3.50
CA ASN A 39 -8.26 -20.24 -4.39
C ASN A 39 -9.59 -19.78 -5.00
N ASP A 40 -9.86 -18.48 -5.04
CA ASP A 40 -11.06 -17.84 -5.61
C ASP A 40 -12.42 -18.28 -5.01
N SER A 41 -12.42 -19.07 -3.94
CA SER A 41 -13.67 -19.58 -3.33
C SER A 41 -14.40 -18.56 -2.45
N PHE A 42 -13.72 -17.48 -2.03
CA PHE A 42 -14.20 -16.45 -1.08
C PHE A 42 -14.91 -17.04 0.17
N SER A 43 -14.67 -18.32 0.49
CA SER A 43 -15.41 -19.03 1.54
C SER A 43 -14.77 -18.89 2.91
N VAL A 44 -13.52 -18.44 2.96
CA VAL A 44 -12.73 -18.23 4.17
C VAL A 44 -12.39 -16.75 4.26
N GLU A 45 -12.71 -16.14 5.39
CA GLU A 45 -12.30 -14.77 5.69
C GLU A 45 -10.79 -14.73 5.93
N GLY A 46 -10.13 -13.69 5.43
CA GLY A 46 -8.69 -13.54 5.55
C GLY A 46 -8.16 -12.35 4.77
N PHE A 47 -6.84 -12.29 4.67
CA PHE A 47 -6.13 -11.23 3.97
C PHE A 47 -5.42 -11.79 2.75
N VAL A 48 -5.54 -11.08 1.62
CA VAL A 48 -4.96 -11.47 0.35
C VAL A 48 -3.84 -10.52 -0.01
N LEU A 49 -2.65 -11.06 -0.32
CA LEU A 49 -1.53 -10.32 -0.89
C LEU A 49 -1.28 -10.83 -2.31
N ALA A 50 -1.77 -10.08 -3.30
CA ALA A 50 -1.70 -10.45 -4.71
C ALA A 50 -0.50 -9.79 -5.41
N PRO A 51 0.37 -10.57 -6.09
CA PRO A 51 1.46 -10.02 -6.88
C PRO A 51 0.96 -9.33 -8.15
N PHE A 52 1.76 -8.40 -8.68
CA PHE A 52 1.50 -7.80 -10.00
C PHE A 52 1.66 -8.81 -11.15
N ASP A 53 2.63 -9.73 -11.01
CA ASP A 53 2.89 -10.80 -11.96
C ASP A 53 1.85 -11.91 -11.78
N LYS A 54 1.01 -12.11 -12.80
CA LYS A 54 -0.10 -13.09 -12.80
C LYS A 54 0.37 -14.54 -12.77
N GLU A 55 1.62 -14.80 -13.14
CA GLU A 55 2.21 -16.14 -13.07
C GLU A 55 2.63 -16.50 -11.64
N LYS A 56 2.74 -15.52 -10.74
CA LYS A 56 3.05 -15.74 -9.33
C LYS A 56 1.76 -16.01 -8.54
N PRO A 57 1.80 -16.95 -7.58
CA PRO A 57 0.62 -17.28 -6.81
C PRO A 57 0.22 -16.13 -5.89
N THR A 58 -1.09 -15.95 -5.71
CA THR A 58 -1.66 -15.01 -4.74
C THR A 58 -1.57 -15.60 -3.33
N ILE A 59 -0.93 -14.88 -2.42
CA ILE A 59 -0.77 -15.29 -1.03
C ILE A 59 -2.06 -15.01 -0.26
N PHE A 60 -2.43 -15.93 0.63
CA PHE A 60 -3.58 -15.82 1.50
C PHE A 60 -3.17 -16.03 2.96
N LEU A 61 -3.70 -15.21 3.85
CA LEU A 61 -3.57 -15.38 5.30
C LEU A 61 -4.98 -15.53 5.88
N PRO A 62 -5.40 -16.74 6.29
CA PRO A 62 -6.73 -16.96 6.85
C PRO A 62 -6.87 -16.24 8.19
N ALA A 63 -8.05 -15.68 8.45
CA ALA A 63 -8.39 -15.02 9.71
C ALA A 63 -8.73 -16.05 10.81
N GLU A 64 -7.80 -16.97 11.11
CA GLU A 64 -7.99 -18.00 12.13
C GLU A 64 -8.19 -17.39 13.52
N TYR A 65 -7.36 -16.40 13.85
CA TYR A 65 -7.47 -15.61 15.07
C TYR A 65 -7.52 -14.13 14.70
N ALA A 66 -8.54 -13.44 15.21
CA ALA A 66 -8.73 -12.01 14.99
C ALA A 66 -8.83 -11.27 16.32
N PHE A 67 -8.09 -10.16 16.43
CA PHE A 67 -8.09 -9.25 17.57
C PHE A 67 -8.38 -7.84 17.11
N GLU A 68 -9.13 -7.09 17.92
CA GLU A 68 -9.37 -5.68 17.71
C GLU A 68 -8.91 -4.88 18.93
N ALA A 69 -8.28 -3.74 18.68
CA ALA A 69 -7.86 -2.83 19.74
C ALA A 69 -8.07 -1.36 19.30
N GLN A 70 -8.28 -0.49 20.29
CA GLN A 70 -8.30 0.95 20.05
C GLN A 70 -6.87 1.47 19.89
N ILE A 71 -6.70 2.46 19.03
CA ILE A 71 -5.45 3.20 18.90
C ILE A 71 -5.41 4.20 20.04
N GLU A 72 -4.54 3.95 21.00
CA GLU A 72 -4.15 4.96 21.98
C GLU A 72 -3.19 5.96 21.32
N SER A 73 -3.16 7.20 21.81
CA SER A 73 -2.14 8.16 21.37
C SER A 73 -0.76 7.65 21.81
N ILE A 74 0.04 7.19 20.86
CA ILE A 74 1.41 6.75 21.13
C ILE A 74 2.33 7.96 20.93
N ASP A 75 3.12 8.32 21.93
CA ASP A 75 4.25 9.23 21.74
C ASP A 75 5.32 8.49 20.94
N VAL A 76 5.21 8.52 19.61
CA VAL A 76 6.23 7.92 18.77
C VAL A 76 7.34 8.95 18.58
N PRO A 77 8.61 8.59 18.86
CA PRO A 77 9.73 9.49 18.63
C PRO A 77 9.70 10.00 17.19
N THR A 78 9.82 11.32 17.02
CA THR A 78 9.97 11.93 15.71
C THR A 78 11.17 11.30 15.02
N ALA A 79 10.96 10.69 13.85
CA ALA A 79 12.07 10.15 13.07
C ALA A 79 13.06 11.28 12.78
N THR A 80 14.35 10.99 12.91
CA THR A 80 15.39 11.84 12.32
C THR A 80 15.18 11.84 10.82
N ASN A 81 15.15 13.03 10.21
CA ASN A 81 15.15 13.16 8.75
C ASN A 81 16.49 12.64 8.23
N GLU A 82 16.58 11.33 8.00
CA GLU A 82 17.67 10.78 7.23
C GLU A 82 17.39 11.08 5.76
N ASN A 83 18.38 11.70 5.11
CA ASN A 83 18.30 11.93 3.67
C ASN A 83 18.27 10.57 2.99
N LEU A 84 17.26 10.36 2.14
CA LEU A 84 17.23 9.21 1.26
C LEU A 84 18.55 9.15 0.45
N PRO A 85 19.07 7.95 0.16
CA PRO A 85 20.21 7.81 -0.74
C PRO A 85 19.91 8.52 -2.06
N ASN A 86 20.76 9.48 -2.43
CA ASN A 86 20.66 10.14 -3.73
C ASN A 86 21.36 9.25 -4.76
N ASP A 87 20.59 8.41 -5.45
CA ASP A 87 21.07 7.65 -6.61
C ASP A 87 20.89 8.49 -7.87
N GLU A 88 21.95 9.22 -8.24
CA GLU A 88 21.95 10.07 -9.43
C GLU A 88 21.85 9.26 -10.74
N GLU A 89 22.42 8.05 -10.76
CA GLU A 89 22.40 7.18 -11.94
C GLU A 89 20.99 6.65 -12.19
N GLU A 90 20.33 6.14 -11.14
CA GLU A 90 18.93 5.74 -11.24
C GLU A 90 18.08 6.93 -11.68
N THR A 91 18.26 8.09 -11.03
CA THR A 91 17.48 9.30 -11.35
C THR A 91 17.64 9.69 -12.82
N PHE A 92 18.86 9.61 -13.37
CA PHE A 92 19.11 9.85 -14.77
C PHE A 92 18.44 8.81 -15.67
N ARG A 93 18.57 7.52 -15.34
CA ARG A 93 17.93 6.40 -16.05
C ARG A 93 16.40 6.55 -16.10
N TYR A 94 15.78 6.88 -14.97
CA TYR A 94 14.33 7.08 -14.87
C TYR A 94 13.85 8.27 -15.71
N LYS A 95 14.57 9.40 -15.68
CA LYS A 95 14.27 10.56 -16.53
C LYS A 95 14.30 10.21 -18.01
N LYS A 96 15.32 9.48 -18.46
CA LYS A 96 15.43 9.03 -19.85
C LYS A 96 14.27 8.11 -20.25
N MET A 97 13.85 7.21 -19.35
CA MET A 97 12.69 6.33 -19.59
C MET A 97 11.39 7.13 -19.70
N VAL A 98 11.22 8.18 -18.90
CA VAL A 98 10.08 9.12 -19.00
C VAL A 98 10.08 9.85 -20.34
N GLU A 99 11.24 10.38 -20.79
CA GLU A 99 11.36 11.05 -22.09
C GLU A 99 10.96 10.15 -23.26
N GLN A 100 11.47 8.92 -23.30
CA GLN A 100 11.11 7.93 -24.32
C GLN A 100 9.62 7.56 -24.29
N THR A 101 9.04 7.51 -23.10
CA THR A 101 7.62 7.23 -22.91
C THR A 101 6.75 8.38 -23.43
N ILE A 102 7.17 9.63 -23.21
CA ILE A 102 6.50 10.81 -23.75
C ILE A 102 6.51 10.76 -25.28
N GLU A 103 7.65 10.46 -25.91
CA GLU A 103 7.72 10.28 -27.38
C GLU A 103 6.78 9.18 -27.86
N THR A 104 6.71 8.06 -27.15
CA THR A 104 5.83 6.92 -27.48
C THR A 104 4.35 7.31 -27.41
N ILE A 105 3.96 8.10 -26.40
CA ILE A 105 2.60 8.65 -26.27
C ILE A 105 2.29 9.63 -27.40
N GLN A 106 3.22 10.54 -27.71
CA GLN A 106 3.06 11.52 -28.80
C GLN A 106 2.91 10.87 -30.18
N ASN A 107 3.56 9.72 -30.38
CA ASN A 107 3.42 8.91 -31.59
C ASN A 107 2.13 8.07 -31.64
N GLY A 108 1.28 8.16 -30.61
CA GLY A 108 -0.02 7.49 -30.56
C GLY A 108 0.03 5.98 -30.31
N VAL A 109 1.17 5.44 -29.87
CA VAL A 109 1.33 4.00 -29.60
C VAL A 109 0.59 3.59 -28.32
N ILE A 110 0.61 4.44 -27.31
CA ILE A 110 -0.12 4.27 -26.04
C ILE A 110 -0.72 5.60 -25.62
N GLU A 111 -1.85 5.55 -24.91
CA GLU A 111 -2.54 6.75 -24.41
C GLU A 111 -2.05 7.16 -23.01
N LYS A 112 -1.81 6.17 -22.14
CA LYS A 112 -1.34 6.37 -20.76
C LYS A 112 -0.53 5.15 -20.31
N VAL A 113 0.53 5.40 -19.54
CA VAL A 113 1.27 4.36 -18.83
C VAL A 113 1.75 4.89 -17.48
N VAL A 114 1.85 4.01 -16.49
CA VAL A 114 2.48 4.28 -15.20
C VAL A 114 3.83 3.59 -15.19
N LEU A 115 4.91 4.36 -15.05
CA LEU A 115 6.25 3.83 -14.85
C LEU A 115 6.54 3.77 -13.34
N SER A 116 7.28 2.75 -12.92
CA SER A 116 7.72 2.60 -11.53
C SER A 116 9.24 2.50 -11.45
N ARG A 117 9.77 2.84 -10.27
CA ARG A 117 11.17 2.64 -9.88
C ARG A 117 11.23 2.23 -8.41
N GLU A 118 12.30 1.56 -8.03
CA GLU A 118 12.57 1.13 -6.66
C GLU A 118 13.60 2.06 -6.01
N ILE A 119 13.48 2.26 -4.70
CA ILE A 119 14.53 2.84 -3.87
C ILE A 119 14.87 1.81 -2.80
N SER A 120 16.10 1.32 -2.80
CA SER A 120 16.58 0.35 -1.82
C SER A 120 17.45 1.06 -0.78
N ILE A 121 17.16 0.83 0.50
CA ILE A 121 17.90 1.43 1.62
C ILE A 121 18.51 0.30 2.44
N LEU A 122 19.82 0.34 2.65
CA LEU A 122 20.53 -0.63 3.49
C LEU A 122 20.55 -0.14 4.94
N GLN A 123 19.40 -0.19 5.59
CA GLN A 123 19.24 0.18 6.99
C GLN A 123 18.34 -0.83 7.70
N GLU A 124 18.71 -1.17 8.93
CA GLU A 124 17.83 -1.95 9.81
C GLU A 124 16.66 -1.08 10.28
N GLY A 125 15.45 -1.58 10.08
CA GLY A 125 14.23 -0.92 10.53
C GLY A 125 13.37 -1.86 11.36
N ASN A 126 12.73 -1.33 12.41
CA ASN A 126 11.70 -2.07 13.13
C ASN A 126 10.35 -1.90 12.41
N PRO A 127 9.77 -2.96 11.83
CA PRO A 127 8.53 -2.85 11.06
C PRO A 127 7.32 -2.44 11.91
N LEU A 128 7.27 -2.85 13.19
CA LEU A 128 6.18 -2.51 14.11
C LEU A 128 6.25 -1.02 14.48
N SER A 129 7.43 -0.49 14.78
CA SER A 129 7.61 0.94 15.03
C SER A 129 7.31 1.79 13.78
N SER A 130 7.64 1.29 12.59
CA SER A 130 7.27 1.94 11.32
C SER A 130 5.75 1.92 11.10
N PHE A 131 5.07 0.83 11.43
CA PHE A 131 3.62 0.74 11.38
C PHE A 131 2.95 1.74 12.34
N GLU A 132 3.43 1.86 13.59
CA GLU A 132 2.92 2.84 14.56
C GLU A 132 3.04 4.29 14.06
N ARG A 133 4.21 4.67 13.51
CA ARG A 133 4.37 5.99 12.88
C ARG A 133 3.41 6.19 11.71
N MET A 134 3.23 5.16 10.91
CA MET A 134 2.43 5.21 9.68
C MET A 134 0.95 5.42 9.99
N ILE A 135 0.37 4.71 10.97
CA ILE A 135 -1.05 4.82 11.31
C ILE A 135 -1.43 6.20 11.89
N GLN A 136 -0.46 6.88 12.53
CA GLN A 136 -0.61 8.24 13.04
C GLN A 136 -0.50 9.28 11.95
N LYS A 137 0.47 9.11 11.04
CA LYS A 137 0.73 10.07 9.96
C LYS A 137 -0.35 10.05 8.88
N TYR A 138 -0.88 8.87 8.54
CA TYR A 138 -1.85 8.69 7.46
C TYR A 138 -3.21 8.29 8.03
N ALA A 139 -3.94 9.28 8.55
CA ALA A 139 -5.23 9.05 9.21
C ALA A 139 -6.29 8.48 8.25
N ASP A 140 -6.27 8.93 7.00
CA ASP A 140 -7.24 8.67 5.93
C ASP A 140 -6.85 7.50 5.00
N ALA A 141 -5.70 6.87 5.20
CA ALA A 141 -5.25 5.72 4.42
C ALA A 141 -5.64 4.37 5.06
N PHE A 142 -5.74 3.34 4.22
CA PHE A 142 -5.67 1.96 4.66
C PHE A 142 -4.21 1.61 4.95
N CYS A 143 -3.91 1.36 6.21
CA CYS A 143 -2.55 1.07 6.68
C CYS A 143 -2.45 -0.39 7.08
N TYR A 144 -1.48 -1.14 6.57
CA TYR A 144 -1.23 -2.53 7.01
C TYR A 144 0.25 -2.83 7.16
N LEU A 145 0.57 -3.75 8.07
CA LEU A 145 1.83 -4.46 8.18
C LEU A 145 1.52 -5.95 8.11
N PHE A 146 2.01 -6.60 7.05
CA PHE A 146 1.93 -8.03 6.81
C PHE A 146 3.31 -8.65 7.05
N PHE A 147 3.33 -9.83 7.66
CA PHE A 147 4.53 -10.63 7.86
C PHE A 147 4.23 -12.11 7.61
N HIS A 148 5.13 -12.78 6.90
CA HIS A 148 5.19 -14.23 6.79
C HIS A 148 6.66 -14.63 6.55
N PRO A 149 7.22 -15.64 7.24
CA PRO A 149 8.66 -15.96 7.13
C PRO A 149 9.12 -16.30 5.71
N GLU A 150 8.29 -17.01 4.93
CA GLU A 150 8.61 -17.33 3.52
C GLU A 150 8.36 -16.19 2.50
N VAL A 151 7.56 -15.18 2.86
CA VAL A 151 7.16 -14.09 1.93
C VAL A 151 7.88 -12.78 2.24
N GLY A 152 8.25 -12.58 3.50
CA GLY A 152 8.84 -11.36 4.02
C GLY A 152 7.81 -10.42 4.65
N THR A 153 8.26 -9.18 4.87
CA THR A 153 7.51 -8.14 5.56
C THR A 153 7.06 -7.07 4.58
N TRP A 154 5.77 -6.74 4.59
CA TRP A 154 5.18 -5.73 3.73
C TRP A 154 4.46 -4.68 4.58
N LEU A 155 4.77 -3.42 4.34
CA LEU A 155 4.18 -2.29 5.04
C LEU A 155 3.64 -1.29 4.01
N ALA A 156 2.38 -0.90 4.10
CA ALA A 156 1.83 0.10 3.20
C ALA A 156 0.75 0.96 3.85
N ALA A 157 0.67 2.21 3.41
CA ALA A 157 -0.43 3.14 3.63
C ALA A 157 -0.98 3.54 2.26
N THR A 158 -2.07 2.91 1.83
CA THR A 158 -2.71 3.21 0.54
C THR A 158 -3.99 4.02 0.77
N PRO A 159 -4.15 5.18 0.12
CA PRO A 159 -5.44 5.87 0.09
C PRO A 159 -6.41 5.20 -0.91
N GLU A 160 -5.91 4.38 -1.84
CA GLU A 160 -6.68 3.86 -2.97
C GLU A 160 -7.38 2.54 -2.67
N ILE A 161 -8.72 2.54 -2.83
CA ILE A 161 -9.55 1.35 -2.73
C ILE A 161 -9.66 0.74 -4.12
N LEU A 162 -9.07 -0.44 -4.30
CA LEU A 162 -9.23 -1.21 -5.52
C LEU A 162 -10.69 -1.63 -5.72
N LEU A 163 -11.24 -2.34 -4.73
CA LEU A 163 -12.61 -2.86 -4.77
C LEU A 163 -13.14 -3.09 -3.36
N LYS A 164 -14.41 -2.73 -3.14
CA LYS A 164 -15.17 -3.05 -1.93
C LYS A 164 -16.56 -3.53 -2.34
N ILE A 165 -16.92 -4.73 -1.89
CA ILE A 165 -18.23 -5.34 -2.16
C ILE A 165 -19.00 -5.42 -0.84
N LYS A 166 -20.23 -4.90 -0.81
CA LYS A 166 -21.15 -5.02 0.33
C LYS A 166 -22.54 -5.36 -0.19
N GLY A 167 -22.94 -6.63 -0.03
CA GLY A 167 -24.15 -7.15 -0.65
C GLY A 167 -24.10 -6.97 -2.16
N ASN A 168 -25.09 -6.28 -2.74
CA ASN A 168 -25.14 -5.99 -4.18
C ASN A 168 -24.48 -4.65 -4.56
N GLN A 169 -23.77 -4.00 -3.63
CA GLN A 169 -23.08 -2.75 -3.89
C GLN A 169 -21.59 -2.99 -4.12
N ILE A 170 -21.09 -2.46 -5.23
CA ILE A 170 -19.66 -2.42 -5.56
C ILE A 170 -19.19 -0.97 -5.43
N THR A 171 -18.06 -0.77 -4.75
CA THR A 171 -17.37 0.52 -4.63
C THR A 171 -15.93 0.35 -5.08
N THR A 172 -15.45 1.25 -5.90
CA THR A 172 -14.05 1.37 -6.32
C THR A 172 -13.66 2.85 -6.26
N MET A 173 -12.38 3.15 -6.32
CA MET A 173 -11.88 4.51 -6.43
C MET A 173 -10.94 4.63 -7.63
N ALA A 174 -11.09 5.71 -8.39
CA ALA A 174 -10.10 6.15 -9.37
C ALA A 174 -9.29 7.27 -8.73
N LEU A 175 -7.98 7.10 -8.59
CA LEU A 175 -7.10 8.14 -8.04
C LEU A 175 -5.98 8.48 -9.04
N ALA A 176 -6.07 9.65 -9.67
CA ALA A 176 -5.03 10.19 -10.54
C ALA A 176 -4.98 11.72 -10.53
N GLY A 177 -3.79 12.26 -10.80
CA GLY A 177 -3.51 13.69 -10.71
C GLY A 177 -2.95 14.04 -9.33
N THR A 178 -1.64 14.24 -9.26
CA THR A 178 -0.94 14.60 -8.02
C THR A 178 -0.47 16.05 -8.09
N GLN A 179 -0.71 16.83 -7.04
CA GLN A 179 -0.14 18.17 -6.86
C GLN A 179 0.72 18.22 -5.59
N PRO A 180 1.85 18.94 -5.60
CA PRO A 180 2.61 19.20 -4.38
C PRO A 180 1.72 19.91 -3.36
N TYR A 181 1.65 19.39 -2.14
CA TYR A 181 0.95 20.06 -1.04
C TYR A 181 1.71 21.33 -0.67
N VAL A 182 1.02 22.47 -0.71
CA VAL A 182 1.53 23.76 -0.24
C VAL A 182 0.57 24.28 0.82
N GLU A 183 1.07 24.43 2.04
CA GLU A 183 0.26 24.87 3.19
C GLU A 183 -0.41 26.23 2.88
N GLN A 184 -1.68 26.36 3.27
CA GLN A 184 -2.46 27.61 3.20
C GLN A 184 -2.67 28.19 1.79
N LYS A 185 -2.63 27.36 0.74
CA LYS A 185 -3.06 27.76 -0.61
C LYS A 185 -4.28 26.96 -1.06
N ASP A 186 -5.21 27.64 -1.72
CA ASP A 186 -6.30 26.98 -2.41
C ASP A 186 -5.75 26.06 -3.52
N ILE A 187 -6.29 24.84 -3.58
CA ILE A 187 -5.89 23.85 -4.57
C ILE A 187 -6.57 24.19 -5.89
N ILE A 188 -5.78 24.44 -6.93
CA ILE A 188 -6.27 24.72 -8.29
C ILE A 188 -5.89 23.56 -9.20
N TRP A 189 -6.87 22.72 -9.52
CA TRP A 189 -6.71 21.60 -10.47
C TRP A 189 -6.64 22.11 -11.92
N LYS A 190 -5.51 21.89 -12.59
CA LYS A 190 -5.35 22.27 -13.99
C LYS A 190 -5.94 21.21 -14.91
N GLU A 191 -6.03 21.55 -16.19
CA GLU A 191 -6.62 20.68 -17.21
C GLU A 191 -5.90 19.33 -17.32
N LYS A 192 -4.56 19.33 -17.20
CA LYS A 192 -3.76 18.09 -17.17
C LYS A 192 -4.21 17.13 -16.07
N GLU A 193 -4.32 17.62 -14.83
CA GLU A 193 -4.71 16.74 -13.70
C GLU A 193 -6.17 16.27 -13.84
N LYS A 194 -7.07 17.10 -14.37
CA LYS A 194 -8.46 16.69 -14.64
C LYS A 194 -8.53 15.60 -15.72
N GLN A 195 -7.77 15.75 -16.81
CA GLN A 195 -7.70 14.75 -17.88
C GLN A 195 -7.10 13.43 -17.36
N GLU A 196 -6.04 13.50 -16.55
CA GLU A 196 -5.44 12.31 -15.94
C GLU A 196 -6.42 11.55 -15.05
N GLN A 197 -7.23 12.25 -14.26
CA GLN A 197 -8.30 11.68 -13.44
C GLN A 197 -9.42 11.09 -14.30
N GLN A 198 -9.83 11.78 -15.37
CA GLN A 198 -10.91 11.31 -16.25
C GLN A 198 -10.53 9.99 -16.93
N ILE A 199 -9.31 9.87 -17.46
CA ILE A 199 -8.84 8.63 -18.11
C ILE A 199 -8.92 7.43 -17.15
N VAL A 200 -8.49 7.59 -15.90
CA VAL A 200 -8.55 6.50 -14.90
C VAL A 200 -10.00 6.19 -14.50
N THR A 201 -10.82 7.23 -14.36
CA THR A 201 -12.25 7.07 -14.05
C THR A 201 -12.96 6.29 -15.15
N ASP A 202 -12.71 6.60 -16.42
CA ASP A 202 -13.31 5.93 -17.57
C ASP A 202 -12.88 4.46 -17.65
N VAL A 203 -11.61 4.16 -17.33
CA VAL A 203 -11.10 2.78 -17.30
C VAL A 203 -11.74 1.96 -16.18
N ASN A 204 -11.89 2.53 -14.97
CA ASN A 204 -12.48 1.83 -13.83
C ASN A 204 -13.99 1.57 -13.98
N CYS A 205 -14.68 2.37 -14.79
CA CYS A 205 -16.13 2.27 -15.03
C CYS A 205 -16.51 1.49 -16.30
N ARG A 206 -15.55 0.95 -17.05
CA ARG A 206 -15.79 0.09 -18.22
C ARG A 206 -16.13 -1.34 -17.82
#